data_AF-A0A1F7RRD7-F1
#
_entry.id   AF-A0A1F7RRD7-F1
#
_cell.length_a   1.000
_cell.length_b   1.000
_cell.length_c   1.000
_cell.angle_alpha   90.00
_cell.angle_beta   90.00
_cell.angle_gamma   90.00
#
_symmetry.space_group_name_H-M   'P 1'
#
loop_
_entity.id
_entity.type
_entity.pdbx_description
1 polymer ?
#
loop_
_entity_poly.entity_id
_entity_poly.type
_entity_poly.pdbx_seq_one_letter_code
_entity_poly.pdbx_strand_id
1 'polypeptide(L)'
;MRQLILRTKKPSIASSLVKEAIENELKLIKNSIAQLESTLKKFEGKYKLTSKRFYANYQKGKTSDDLDFIDWAGRYQLFLDLKEQYYHLKELEICQ
;
A
#
# COMPACT_ATOMS: atom_id res chain seq x y z
N MET A 1 14.09 -19.09 -3.66
CA MET A 1 14.05 -17.91 -2.76
C MET A 1 15.44 -17.29 -2.71
N ARG A 2 15.55 -15.97 -2.57
CA ARG A 2 16.83 -15.26 -2.38
C ARG A 2 16.87 -14.70 -0.96
N GLN A 3 18.05 -14.64 -0.36
CA GLN A 3 18.23 -14.18 1.01
C GLN A 3 18.78 -12.74 1.03
N LEU A 4 18.29 -11.94 1.97
CA LEU A 4 18.87 -10.65 2.35
C LEU A 4 19.72 -10.86 3.60
N ILE A 5 21.02 -10.53 3.55
CA ILE A 5 21.96 -10.73 4.67
C ILE A 5 22.21 -9.40 5.40
N LEU A 6 21.90 -9.37 6.69
CA LEU A 6 22.23 -8.26 7.59
C LEU A 6 23.39 -8.66 8.51
N ARG A 7 24.43 -7.81 8.60
CA ARG A 7 25.60 -8.06 9.46
C ARG A 7 25.53 -7.17 10.70
N THR A 8 25.73 -7.78 11.88
CA THR A 8 25.75 -7.07 13.16
C THR A 8 26.61 -7.80 14.18
N LYS A 9 27.08 -7.07 15.20
CA LYS A 9 27.76 -7.66 16.36
C LYS A 9 26.79 -8.31 17.36
N LYS A 10 25.47 -8.03 17.26
CA LYS A 10 24.43 -8.53 18.17
C LYS A 10 23.24 -9.09 17.38
N PRO A 11 23.36 -10.28 16.76
CA PRO A 11 22.36 -10.83 15.84
C PRO A 11 20.99 -11.05 16.47
N SER A 12 20.91 -11.55 17.71
CA SER A 12 19.63 -11.78 18.38
C SER A 12 18.86 -10.47 18.62
N ILE A 13 19.53 -9.42 19.09
CA ILE A 13 18.91 -8.10 19.29
C ILE A 13 18.46 -7.51 17.95
N ALA A 14 19.32 -7.58 16.93
CA ALA A 14 18.96 -7.05 15.61
C ALA A 14 17.78 -7.79 14.98
N SER A 15 17.71 -9.13 15.12
CA SER A 15 16.57 -9.92 14.65
C SER A 15 15.27 -9.49 15.33
N SER A 16 15.26 -9.31 16.65
CA SER A 16 14.08 -8.82 17.38
C SER A 16 13.66 -7.42 16.93
N LEU A 17 14.62 -6.49 16.78
CA LEU A 17 14.33 -5.12 16.34
C LEU A 17 13.78 -5.06 14.91
N VAL A 18 14.34 -5.87 13.99
CA VAL A 18 13.85 -5.94 12.60
C VAL A 18 12.46 -6.54 12.56
N LYS A 19 12.19 -7.59 13.35
CA LYS A 19 10.86 -8.18 13.46
C LYS A 19 9.83 -7.16 13.94
N GLU A 20 10.13 -6.46 15.04
CA GLU A 20 9.26 -5.42 15.59
C GLU A 20 9.03 -4.27 14.60
N ALA A 21 10.07 -3.83 13.89
CA ALA A 21 9.94 -2.79 12.88
C ALA A 21 9.01 -3.20 11.72
N ILE A 22 9.15 -4.44 11.22
CA ILE A 22 8.27 -4.98 10.17
C ILE A 22 6.83 -5.09 10.66
N GLU A 23 6.61 -5.59 11.88
CA GLU A 23 5.27 -5.72 12.47
C GLU A 23 4.59 -4.36 12.64
N ASN A 24 5.33 -3.35 13.11
CA ASN A 24 4.84 -1.98 13.25
C ASN A 24 4.50 -1.37 11.88
N GLU A 25 5.36 -1.54 10.89
CA GLU A 25 5.13 -1.03 9.54
C GLU A 25 3.90 -1.68 8.89
N LEU A 26 3.75 -3.01 9.01
CA LEU A 26 2.56 -3.73 8.53
C LEU A 26 1.27 -3.18 9.17
N LYS A 27 1.30 -2.83 10.46
CA LYS A 27 0.16 -2.22 11.15
C LYS A 27 -0.16 -0.83 10.60
N LEU A 28 0.85 0.00 10.39
CA LEU A 28 0.68 1.34 9.83
C LEU A 28 0.11 1.29 8.42
N ILE A 29 0.70 0.48 7.53
CA ILE A 29 0.23 0.30 6.15
C ILE A 29 -1.23 -0.19 6.14
N LYS A 30 -1.58 -1.17 6.98
CA LYS A 30 -2.95 -1.69 7.05
C LYS A 30 -3.96 -0.60 7.44
N ASN A 31 -3.62 0.28 8.37
CA ASN A 31 -4.47 1.41 8.75
C ASN A 31 -4.63 2.42 7.61
N SER A 32 -3.54 2.74 6.91
CA SER A 32 -3.55 3.64 5.75
C SER A 32 -4.40 3.08 4.61
N ILE A 33 -4.29 1.79 4.31
CA ILE A 33 -5.13 1.09 3.34
C ILE A 33 -6.61 1.23 3.71
N ALA A 34 -6.99 0.97 4.97
CA ALA A 34 -8.38 1.08 5.41
C ALA A 34 -8.94 2.51 5.28
N GLN A 35 -8.12 3.52 5.56
CA GLN A 35 -8.51 4.93 5.37
C GLN A 35 -8.71 5.27 3.89
N LEU A 36 -7.83 4.78 3.02
CA LEU A 36 -7.96 4.96 1.58
C LEU A 36 -9.19 4.24 1.04
N GLU A 37 -9.48 3.01 1.46
CA GLU A 37 -10.69 2.29 1.05
C GLU A 37 -11.97 3.06 1.41
N SER A 38 -12.04 3.64 2.61
CA SER A 38 -13.17 4.49 3.02
C SER A 38 -13.30 5.73 2.13
N THR A 39 -12.17 6.33 1.75
CA THR A 39 -12.15 7.52 0.89
C THR A 39 -12.54 7.18 -0.56
N LEU A 40 -12.00 6.09 -1.10
CA LEU A 40 -12.33 5.57 -2.43
C LEU A 40 -13.82 5.24 -2.53
N LYS A 41 -14.42 4.63 -1.51
CA LYS A 41 -15.88 4.38 -1.46
C LYS A 41 -16.72 5.65 -1.61
N LYS A 42 -16.24 6.82 -1.13
CA LYS A 42 -16.95 8.09 -1.31
C LYS A 42 -16.95 8.53 -2.77
N PHE A 43 -15.81 8.44 -3.46
CA PHE A 43 -15.73 8.69 -4.90
C PHE A 43 -16.59 7.71 -5.70
N GLU A 44 -16.50 6.41 -5.37
CA GLU A 44 -17.30 5.38 -6.02
C GLU A 44 -18.80 5.61 -5.86
N GLY A 45 -19.22 6.05 -4.67
CA GLY A 45 -20.59 6.41 -4.38
C GLY A 45 -21.07 7.65 -5.14
N LYS A 46 -20.22 8.68 -5.22
CA LYS A 46 -20.49 9.96 -5.92
C LYS A 46 -20.63 9.76 -7.42
N TYR A 47 -19.72 9.00 -8.04
CA TYR A 47 -19.66 8.81 -9.49
C TYR A 47 -20.29 7.51 -9.99
N LYS A 48 -20.79 6.66 -9.08
CA LYS A 48 -21.39 5.35 -9.39
C LYS A 48 -20.47 4.47 -10.25
N LEU A 49 -19.17 4.54 -10.01
CA LEU A 49 -18.12 3.87 -10.77
C LEU A 49 -17.07 3.32 -9.81
N THR A 50 -16.63 2.08 -10.00
CA THR A 50 -15.58 1.50 -9.14
C THR A 50 -14.24 2.18 -9.38
N SER A 51 -13.42 2.33 -8.34
CA SER A 51 -12.10 2.98 -8.43
C SER A 51 -11.19 2.26 -9.42
N LYS A 52 -11.27 0.92 -9.47
CA LYS A 52 -10.54 0.11 -10.46
C LYS A 52 -10.90 0.48 -11.91
N ARG A 53 -12.19 0.61 -12.20
CA ARG A 53 -12.67 0.93 -13.56
C ARG A 53 -12.40 2.39 -13.90
N PHE A 54 -12.62 3.29 -12.95
CA PHE A 54 -12.25 4.70 -13.07
C PHE A 54 -10.76 4.84 -13.43
N TYR A 55 -9.88 4.22 -12.64
CA TYR A 55 -8.44 4.37 -12.79
C TYR A 55 -7.94 3.81 -14.13
N ALA A 56 -8.49 2.67 -14.59
CA ALA A 56 -8.17 2.13 -15.90
C ALA A 56 -8.59 3.04 -17.07
N ASN A 57 -9.62 3.87 -16.89
CA ASN A 57 -10.00 4.91 -17.86
C ASN A 57 -9.11 6.14 -17.73
N TYR A 58 -8.79 6.55 -16.50
CA TYR A 58 -7.92 7.69 -16.19
C TYR A 58 -6.54 7.52 -16.84
N GLN A 59 -5.93 6.34 -16.69
CA GLN A 59 -4.65 6.00 -17.33
C GLN A 59 -4.68 6.03 -18.87
N LYS A 60 -5.87 5.98 -19.48
CA LYS A 60 -6.05 6.05 -20.94
C LYS A 60 -6.42 7.47 -21.41
N GLY A 61 -6.42 8.46 -20.52
CA GLY A 61 -6.89 9.82 -20.81
C GLY A 61 -8.39 9.89 -21.14
N LYS A 62 -9.20 8.93 -20.65
CA LYS A 62 -10.64 8.83 -20.94
C LYS A 62 -11.51 9.40 -19.82
N THR A 63 -10.98 10.35 -19.06
CA THR A 63 -11.63 10.95 -17.90
C THR A 63 -11.47 12.46 -17.94
N SER A 64 -12.25 13.18 -17.12
CA SER A 64 -12.08 14.62 -16.91
C SER A 64 -10.74 14.95 -16.25
N ASP A 65 -10.25 16.17 -16.48
CA ASP A 65 -9.08 16.75 -15.79
C ASP A 65 -9.49 17.54 -14.53
N ASP A 66 -10.74 17.37 -14.07
CA ASP A 66 -11.20 17.97 -12.83
C ASP A 66 -10.35 17.52 -11.64
N LEU A 67 -10.13 18.45 -10.69
CA LEU A 67 -9.35 18.20 -9.48
C LEU A 67 -9.83 16.94 -8.72
N ASP A 68 -11.13 16.64 -8.77
CA ASP A 68 -11.70 15.48 -8.10
C ASP A 68 -11.22 14.15 -8.72
N PHE A 69 -11.02 14.12 -10.04
CA PHE A 69 -10.53 12.95 -10.76
C PHE A 69 -9.02 12.78 -10.55
N ILE A 70 -8.28 13.88 -10.49
CA ILE A 70 -6.86 13.88 -10.14
C ILE A 70 -6.67 13.35 -8.71
N ASP A 71 -7.44 13.83 -7.73
CA ASP A 71 -7.37 13.34 -6.34
C ASP A 71 -7.77 11.87 -6.23
N TRP A 72 -8.86 11.46 -6.91
CA TRP A 72 -9.28 10.06 -6.92
C TRP A 72 -8.20 9.15 -7.52
N ALA A 73 -7.58 9.55 -8.63
CA ALA A 73 -6.51 8.79 -9.27
C ALA A 73 -5.29 8.66 -8.36
N GLY A 74 -4.86 9.76 -7.73
CA GLY A 74 -3.73 9.75 -6.79
C GLY A 74 -3.99 8.84 -5.59
N ARG A 75 -5.20 8.88 -5.00
CA ARG A 75 -5.57 8.02 -3.88
C ARG A 75 -5.65 6.54 -4.26
N TYR A 76 -6.15 6.24 -5.45
CA TYR A 76 -6.22 4.86 -5.90
C TYR A 76 -4.83 4.29 -6.22
N GLN A 77 -3.94 5.09 -6.82
CA GLN A 77 -2.55 4.69 -7.02
C GLN A 77 -1.86 4.41 -5.67
N LEU A 78 -1.97 5.34 -4.71
CA LEU A 78 -1.41 5.13 -3.38
C LEU A 78 -1.95 3.87 -2.69
N PHE A 79 -3.23 3.57 -2.86
CA PHE A 79 -3.83 2.33 -2.36
C PHE A 79 -3.20 1.08 -2.98
N LEU A 80 -2.90 1.09 -4.28
CA LEU A 80 -2.23 -0.02 -4.95
C LEU A 80 -0.79 -0.18 -4.44
N ASP A 81 -0.04 0.92 -4.34
CA ASP A 81 1.35 0.92 -3.87
C ASP A 81 1.46 0.36 -2.46
N LEU A 82 0.59 0.83 -1.55
CA LEU A 82 0.56 0.33 -0.17
C LEU A 82 0.16 -1.15 -0.09
N LYS A 83 -0.72 -1.63 -0.96
CA LYS A 83 -1.07 -3.06 -1.02
C LYS A 83 0.10 -3.91 -1.49
N GLU A 84 0.86 -3.44 -2.47
CA GLU A 84 2.07 -4.12 -2.94
C GLU A 84 3.14 -4.15 -1.84
N GLN A 85 3.38 -3.01 -1.18
CA GLN A 85 4.31 -2.93 -0.05
C GLN A 85 3.90 -3.86 1.11
N TYR A 86 2.61 -3.87 1.47
CA TYR A 86 2.07 -4.76 2.50
C TYR A 86 2.28 -6.23 2.14
N TYR A 87 2.04 -6.59 0.88
CA TYR A 87 2.23 -7.95 0.38
C TYR A 87 3.68 -8.40 0.54
N HIS A 88 4.63 -7.61 0.04
CA HIS A 88 6.05 -7.96 0.12
C HIS A 88 6.59 -8.00 1.55
N LEU A 89 6.19 -7.06 2.42
CA LEU A 89 6.60 -7.09 3.82
C LEU A 89 6.03 -8.29 4.58
N LYS A 90 4.80 -8.70 4.26
CA LYS A 90 4.13 -9.84 4.90
C LYS A 90 4.76 -11.18 4.52
N GLU A 91 5.35 -11.27 3.34
CA GLU A 91 6.08 -12.45 2.86
C GLU A 91 7.49 -12.59 3.46
N LEU A 92 7.99 -11.58 4.18
CA LEU A 92 9.33 -11.65 4.78
C LEU A 92 9.37 -12.65 5.93
N GLU A 93 10.32 -13.57 5.84
CA GLU A 93 10.67 -14.50 6.91
C GLU A 93 12.09 -14.19 7.39
N ILE A 94 12.25 -14.02 8.72
CA ILE A 94 13.57 -13.85 9.32
C ILE A 94 14.11 -15.24 9.65
N CYS A 95 15.05 -15.73 8.84
CA CYS A 95 15.76 -16.98 9.11
C CYS A 95 16.56 -16.84 10.41
N GLN A 96 16.36 -17.77 11.35
CA GLN A 96 17.12 -17.87 12.60
C GLN A 96 18.41 -18.66 12.41
#